data_AF-A0A8J7SSQ6-F1
#
_entry.id   AF-A0A8J7SSQ6-F1
#
_cell.length_a   1.000
_cell.length_b   1.000
_cell.length_c   1.000
_cell.angle_alpha   90.00
_cell.angle_beta   90.00
_cell.angle_gamma   90.00
#
_symmetry.space_group_name_H-M   'P 1'
#
loop_
_entity.id
_entity.type
_entity.pdbx_description
1 polymer ?
#
loop_
_entity_poly.entity_id
_entity_poly.type
_entity_poly.pdbx_seq_one_letter_code
_entity_poly.pdbx_strand_id
1 'polypeptide(L)'
;MTLRPILLLVIPILLVNSIVVGAPTSPTSLLTSKEDAPLAEKYIREHYSLAVAEMERTSIPASITLAQGMLESGYGTSELAKNANNHFGIKCHKGWIGETYTHRSSENANGSTIVRKSCFRSYGTVEDSYADHSDFLASRSNYSELFLANTTDYKFWAEGLLKGGYATDPTYAKKLMTTIKNYSLNKYDKHTNTVLAFNNSTKELEYKENLQALKSRIQTLESILSQTELYKLELKECLSAKQQEVTSLKIKQEDLKRQLNEKISILDNNLAVQYDMIANLQRRLQRVENIQQDMIKSDPLMGYFNADGTPKNQLKVFPVRQMNNEGIFYQSGRKATIASEDRNLFEIAEEYNVSFKDLLKYNDLEDDSDLSAGYYVFIEPKANYVKNQTAPHQVAIGETIHTISQRYGIKASKLYQRNHLKKGDEPKSGEFIFLNKTSDKRPNLKEATTQTNFDSKFGGGGTRGK
;
A
#
# COMPACT_ATOMS: atom_id res chain seq x y z
N MET A 1 17.90 16.33 -3.31
CA MET A 1 17.20 17.49 -3.92
C MET A 1 15.83 17.58 -3.26
N THR A 2 15.46 18.74 -2.74
CA THR A 2 14.17 18.97 -2.06
C THR A 2 13.03 18.94 -3.06
N LEU A 3 12.04 18.06 -2.87
CA LEU A 3 10.82 18.10 -3.67
C LEU A 3 10.08 19.42 -3.41
N ARG A 4 9.83 20.21 -4.45
CA ARG A 4 8.82 21.27 -4.41
C ARG A 4 7.43 20.61 -4.41
N PRO A 5 6.45 21.14 -3.65
CA PRO A 5 5.10 20.59 -3.66
C PRO A 5 4.44 20.85 -5.02
N ILE A 6 3.96 19.79 -5.66
CA ILE A 6 3.15 19.88 -6.88
C ILE A 6 1.77 20.40 -6.47
N LEU A 7 1.45 21.63 -6.86
CA LEU A 7 0.15 22.23 -6.62
C LEU A 7 -0.89 21.63 -7.58
N LEU A 8 -1.55 20.56 -7.15
CA LEU A 8 -2.68 19.96 -7.87
C LEU A 8 -3.88 20.92 -7.87
N LEU A 9 -4.02 21.68 -8.96
CA LEU A 9 -5.12 22.61 -9.17
C LEU A 9 -6.37 21.86 -9.65
N VAL A 10 -7.06 21.19 -8.72
CA VAL A 10 -8.34 20.52 -8.97
C VAL A 10 -9.44 21.57 -9.03
N ILE A 11 -10.06 21.73 -10.21
CA ILE A 11 -11.20 22.62 -10.42
C ILE A 11 -12.48 21.92 -9.92
N PRO A 12 -13.23 22.46 -8.94
CA PRO A 12 -14.49 21.87 -8.49
C PRO A 12 -15.63 22.24 -9.44
N ILE A 13 -16.30 21.22 -10.00
CA ILE A 13 -17.56 21.38 -10.74
C ILE A 13 -18.70 21.47 -9.71
N LEU A 14 -19.37 22.62 -9.65
CA LEU A 14 -20.58 22.80 -8.83
C LEU A 14 -21.81 22.26 -9.56
N LEU A 15 -22.30 21.10 -9.12
CA LEU A 15 -23.66 20.64 -9.37
C LEU A 15 -24.53 21.02 -8.17
N VAL A 16 -25.64 21.72 -8.40
CA VAL A 16 -26.66 22.00 -7.37
C VAL A 16 -28.02 21.58 -7.91
N ASN A 17 -28.52 20.45 -7.41
CA ASN A 17 -29.90 20.00 -7.58
C ASN A 17 -30.58 20.08 -6.21
N SER A 18 -31.75 20.72 -6.12
CA SER A 18 -32.70 20.54 -5.03
C SER A 18 -34.10 20.94 -5.46
N ILE A 19 -35.03 20.01 -5.28
CA ILE A 19 -36.46 20.12 -5.62
C ILE A 19 -37.24 20.36 -4.32
N VAL A 20 -38.19 21.30 -4.32
CA VAL A 20 -39.28 21.36 -3.33
C VAL A 20 -40.59 21.69 -4.07
N VAL A 21 -41.72 21.14 -3.57
CA VAL A 21 -43.03 21.04 -4.24
C VAL A 21 -44.03 22.09 -3.68
N GLY A 22 -45.12 22.39 -4.44
CA GLY A 22 -46.10 23.48 -4.19
C GLY A 22 -47.06 23.33 -2.98
N ALA A 23 -48.20 24.04 -2.88
CA ALA A 23 -48.99 24.75 -3.91
C ALA A 23 -49.79 26.00 -3.37
N PRO A 24 -51.06 26.28 -3.75
CA PRO A 24 -51.56 27.43 -4.54
C PRO A 24 -52.19 28.58 -3.67
N THR A 25 -52.73 29.73 -4.15
CA THR A 25 -53.55 30.08 -5.36
C THR A 25 -53.38 31.55 -5.88
N SER A 26 -54.18 31.90 -6.91
CA SER A 26 -54.45 33.16 -7.64
C SER A 26 -54.83 34.43 -6.81
N PRO A 27 -54.84 35.68 -7.37
CA PRO A 27 -54.84 36.04 -8.81
C PRO A 27 -53.87 37.15 -9.31
N THR A 28 -53.63 37.11 -10.62
CA THR A 28 -53.31 38.20 -11.57
C THR A 28 -52.50 39.41 -11.10
N SER A 29 -51.21 39.45 -11.48
CA SER A 29 -50.56 40.71 -11.87
C SER A 29 -49.81 40.52 -13.19
N LEU A 30 -49.98 41.48 -14.11
CA LEU A 30 -49.44 41.42 -15.47
C LEU A 30 -48.06 42.09 -15.50
N LEU A 31 -47.08 41.41 -14.88
CA LEU A 31 -45.65 41.72 -14.97
C LEU A 31 -44.99 40.58 -15.72
N THR A 32 -44.24 40.91 -16.78
CA THR A 32 -43.42 39.95 -17.54
C THR A 32 -42.55 39.16 -16.58
N SER A 33 -42.67 37.83 -16.58
CA SER A 33 -41.94 37.03 -15.61
C SER A 33 -40.45 37.09 -15.89
N LYS A 34 -39.64 36.86 -14.85
CA LYS A 34 -38.17 36.93 -14.97
C LYS A 34 -37.58 35.85 -15.90
N GLU A 35 -38.39 34.85 -16.25
CA GLU A 35 -38.06 33.76 -17.18
C GLU A 35 -38.44 34.06 -18.64
N ASP A 36 -39.39 34.97 -18.89
CA ASP A 36 -39.84 35.30 -20.26
C ASP A 36 -38.80 36.08 -21.06
N ALA A 37 -38.02 36.96 -20.42
CA ALA A 37 -37.14 37.89 -21.12
C ALA A 37 -36.04 37.20 -21.97
N PRO A 38 -35.29 36.18 -21.46
CA PRO A 38 -34.32 35.46 -22.27
C PRO A 38 -34.94 34.69 -23.44
N LEU A 39 -36.15 34.13 -23.26
CA LEU A 39 -36.87 33.42 -24.32
C LEU A 39 -37.37 34.37 -25.40
N ALA A 40 -37.92 35.52 -25.01
CA ALA A 40 -38.36 36.56 -25.93
C ALA A 40 -37.19 37.11 -26.75
N GLU A 41 -36.05 37.45 -26.12
CA GLU A 41 -34.85 37.89 -26.83
C GLU A 41 -34.33 36.84 -27.82
N LYS A 42 -34.35 35.56 -27.44
CA LYS A 42 -34.00 34.45 -28.34
C LYS A 42 -34.93 34.40 -29.55
N TYR A 43 -36.24 34.36 -29.33
CA TYR A 43 -37.24 34.28 -30.41
C TYR A 43 -37.16 35.47 -31.37
N ILE A 44 -36.96 36.68 -30.84
CA ILE A 44 -36.75 37.88 -31.65
C ILE A 44 -35.51 37.73 -32.52
N ARG A 45 -34.38 37.30 -31.95
CA ARG A 45 -33.11 37.10 -32.68
C ARG A 45 -33.24 36.10 -33.82
N GLU A 46 -33.98 35.02 -33.60
CA GLU A 46 -34.17 33.93 -34.56
C GLU A 46 -35.16 34.28 -35.68
N HIS A 47 -36.19 35.11 -35.43
CA HIS A 47 -37.30 35.29 -36.37
C HIS A 47 -37.57 36.73 -36.84
N TYR A 48 -36.90 37.77 -36.31
CA TYR A 48 -37.16 39.15 -36.76
C TYR A 48 -36.93 39.35 -38.26
N SER A 49 -35.93 38.69 -38.85
CA SER A 49 -35.64 38.79 -40.28
C SER A 49 -36.74 38.17 -41.14
N LEU A 50 -37.42 37.14 -40.64
CA LEU A 50 -38.59 36.55 -41.31
C LEU A 50 -39.78 37.51 -41.24
N ALA A 51 -40.04 38.10 -40.07
CA ALA A 51 -41.10 39.10 -39.92
C ALA A 51 -40.87 40.34 -40.80
N VAL A 52 -39.62 40.78 -41.00
CA VAL A 52 -39.27 41.87 -41.93
C VAL A 52 -39.44 41.46 -43.39
N ALA A 53 -38.98 40.28 -43.80
CA ALA A 53 -39.19 39.78 -45.17
C ALA A 53 -40.68 39.65 -45.51
N GLU A 54 -41.49 39.19 -44.54
CA GLU A 54 -42.94 39.09 -44.68
C GLU A 54 -43.63 40.46 -44.71
N MET A 55 -43.15 41.45 -43.96
CA MET A 55 -43.59 42.84 -44.09
C MET A 55 -43.26 43.41 -45.48
N GLU A 56 -42.08 43.15 -46.02
CA GLU A 56 -41.70 43.58 -47.36
C GLU A 56 -42.54 42.88 -48.44
N ARG A 57 -42.92 41.61 -48.23
CA ARG A 57 -43.74 40.81 -49.14
C ARG A 57 -45.23 41.16 -49.11
N THR A 58 -45.78 41.51 -47.95
CA THR A 58 -47.24 41.61 -47.72
C THR A 58 -47.73 42.94 -47.16
N SER A 59 -46.83 43.84 -46.74
CA SER A 59 -47.14 45.10 -46.04
C SER A 59 -47.80 44.94 -44.64
N ILE A 60 -47.74 43.75 -44.04
CA ILE A 60 -48.10 43.53 -42.63
C ILE A 60 -46.92 44.00 -41.75
N PRO A 61 -47.10 44.87 -40.74
CA PRO A 61 -46.01 45.34 -39.88
C PRO A 61 -45.18 44.18 -39.30
N ALA A 62 -43.86 44.25 -39.44
CA ALA A 62 -42.95 43.23 -38.92
C ALA A 62 -43.13 43.04 -37.40
N SER A 63 -43.42 44.12 -36.68
CA SER A 63 -43.71 44.11 -35.24
C SER A 63 -45.00 43.36 -34.90
N ILE A 64 -46.01 43.39 -35.77
CA ILE A 64 -47.27 42.65 -35.61
C ILE A 64 -47.05 41.17 -35.82
N THR A 65 -46.47 40.78 -36.96
CA THR A 65 -46.15 39.37 -37.27
C THR A 65 -45.27 38.76 -36.18
N LEU A 66 -44.23 39.48 -35.73
CA LEU A 66 -43.34 38.99 -34.68
C LEU A 66 -44.03 38.92 -33.31
N ALA A 67 -44.87 39.90 -32.94
CA ALA A 67 -45.60 39.87 -31.68
C ALA A 67 -46.69 38.79 -31.62
N GLN A 68 -47.39 38.53 -32.74
CA GLN A 68 -48.32 37.41 -32.87
C GLN A 68 -47.56 36.09 -32.72
N GLY A 69 -46.48 35.90 -33.49
CA GLY A 69 -45.62 34.72 -33.37
C GLY A 69 -45.16 34.48 -31.93
N MET A 70 -44.68 35.51 -31.23
CA MET A 70 -44.29 35.41 -29.81
C MET A 70 -45.43 34.99 -28.88
N LEU A 71 -46.64 35.57 -29.05
CA LEU A 71 -47.78 35.28 -28.17
C LEU A 71 -48.41 33.91 -28.44
N GLU A 72 -48.66 33.56 -29.71
CA GLU A 72 -49.34 32.31 -30.08
C GLU A 72 -48.45 31.07 -29.89
N SER A 73 -47.12 31.21 -30.06
CA SER A 73 -46.16 30.11 -29.85
C SER A 73 -45.59 30.02 -28.44
N GLY A 74 -45.89 30.98 -27.55
CA GLY A 74 -45.22 31.09 -26.25
C GLY A 74 -43.70 31.24 -26.42
N TYR A 75 -43.26 32.22 -27.21
CA TYR A 75 -41.85 32.44 -27.58
C TYR A 75 -41.18 31.20 -28.19
N GLY A 76 -41.90 30.46 -29.05
CA GLY A 76 -41.43 29.24 -29.71
C GLY A 76 -41.38 28.00 -28.81
N THR A 77 -41.94 28.07 -27.59
CA THR A 77 -41.82 26.97 -26.61
C THR A 77 -43.02 26.03 -26.59
N SER A 78 -44.15 26.37 -27.22
CA SER A 78 -45.35 25.53 -27.26
C SER A 78 -45.11 24.21 -28.01
N GLU A 79 -45.91 23.20 -27.69
CA GLU A 79 -45.85 21.88 -28.37
C GLU A 79 -46.10 22.03 -29.88
N LEU A 80 -47.07 22.86 -30.27
CA LEU A 80 -47.45 23.09 -31.66
C LEU A 80 -46.33 23.81 -32.44
N ALA A 81 -45.63 24.75 -31.82
CA ALA A 81 -44.48 25.41 -32.44
C ALA A 81 -43.30 24.43 -32.62
N LYS A 82 -42.95 23.66 -31.57
CA LYS A 82 -41.82 22.72 -31.61
C LYS A 82 -42.02 21.52 -32.54
N ASN A 83 -43.23 20.97 -32.60
CA ASN A 83 -43.49 19.68 -33.26
C ASN A 83 -44.11 19.83 -34.65
N ALA A 84 -44.65 21.00 -34.99
CA ALA A 84 -45.32 21.26 -36.26
C ALA A 84 -44.85 22.55 -36.95
N ASN A 85 -43.82 23.23 -36.40
CA ASN A 85 -43.35 24.56 -36.80
C ASN A 85 -44.44 25.65 -36.84
N ASN A 86 -45.63 25.40 -36.30
CA ASN A 86 -46.79 26.29 -36.44
C ASN A 86 -46.80 27.33 -35.32
N HIS A 87 -46.22 28.49 -35.63
CA HIS A 87 -45.98 29.56 -34.67
C HIS A 87 -47.20 30.47 -34.41
N PHE A 88 -48.27 30.31 -35.19
CA PHE A 88 -49.45 31.20 -35.17
C PHE A 88 -50.78 30.48 -34.88
N GLY A 89 -50.74 29.19 -34.51
CA GLY A 89 -51.94 28.43 -34.15
C GLY A 89 -52.93 28.18 -35.30
N ILE A 90 -52.47 28.24 -36.57
CA ILE A 90 -53.38 28.18 -37.73
C ILE A 90 -54.02 26.79 -37.83
N LYS A 91 -55.36 26.76 -37.78
CA LYS A 91 -56.17 25.54 -37.87
C LYS A 91 -56.27 25.01 -39.32
N CYS A 92 -56.51 23.71 -39.44
CA CYS A 92 -56.89 23.10 -40.70
C CYS A 92 -58.23 23.70 -41.19
N HIS A 93 -58.24 24.22 -42.40
CA HIS A 93 -59.45 24.74 -43.05
C HIS A 93 -59.78 23.91 -44.30
N LYS A 94 -61.02 24.01 -44.78
CA LYS A 94 -61.46 23.32 -46.01
C LYS A 94 -60.58 23.79 -47.18
N GLY A 95 -59.76 22.88 -47.72
CA GLY A 95 -58.79 23.17 -48.78
C GLY A 95 -57.32 23.14 -48.35
N TRP A 96 -56.99 22.95 -47.07
CA TRP A 96 -55.62 22.61 -46.66
C TRP A 96 -55.26 21.20 -47.13
N ILE A 97 -54.16 21.10 -47.89
CA ILE A 97 -53.64 19.84 -48.47
C ILE A 97 -52.25 19.46 -47.93
N GLY A 98 -51.65 20.29 -47.08
CA GLY A 98 -50.35 20.04 -46.47
C GLY A 98 -50.44 19.19 -45.20
N GLU A 99 -49.30 19.02 -44.54
CA GLU A 99 -49.20 18.25 -43.30
C GLU A 99 -50.08 18.80 -42.17
N THR A 100 -50.47 17.95 -41.22
CA THR A 100 -51.35 18.33 -40.12
C THR A 100 -50.87 17.81 -38.77
N TYR A 101 -51.13 18.57 -37.71
CA TYR A 101 -50.84 18.21 -36.33
C TYR A 101 -52.12 18.25 -35.51
N THR A 102 -52.46 17.14 -34.85
CA THR A 102 -53.67 17.05 -34.01
C THR A 102 -53.32 17.23 -32.55
N HIS A 103 -53.71 18.36 -31.97
CA HIS A 103 -53.46 18.70 -30.57
C HIS A 103 -54.78 18.90 -29.80
N ARG A 104 -54.76 18.73 -28.47
CA ARG A 104 -55.92 19.03 -27.61
C ARG A 104 -55.94 20.53 -27.29
N SER A 105 -56.81 21.30 -27.93
CA SER A 105 -56.97 22.73 -27.65
C SER A 105 -58.21 23.01 -26.81
N SER A 106 -58.10 24.03 -25.94
CA SER A 106 -59.23 24.62 -25.22
C SER A 106 -59.96 25.60 -26.13
N GLU A 107 -61.23 25.34 -26.42
CA GLU A 107 -62.09 26.20 -27.22
C GLU A 107 -63.17 26.82 -26.33
N ASN A 108 -63.33 28.15 -26.37
CA ASN A 108 -64.39 28.85 -25.65
C ASN A 108 -65.68 28.83 -26.49
N ALA A 109 -66.65 28.04 -26.06
CA ALA A 109 -67.99 27.98 -26.66
C ALA A 109 -69.02 28.45 -25.63
N ASN A 110 -69.80 29.49 -25.97
CA ASN A 110 -70.87 30.04 -25.14
C ASN A 110 -70.44 30.35 -23.69
N GLY A 111 -69.25 30.92 -23.49
CA GLY A 111 -68.70 31.24 -22.17
C GLY A 111 -68.12 30.06 -21.38
N SER A 112 -68.16 28.83 -21.92
CA SER A 112 -67.55 27.64 -21.33
C SER A 112 -66.31 27.19 -22.10
N THR A 113 -65.23 26.87 -21.39
CA THR A 113 -64.01 26.31 -22.00
C THR A 113 -64.15 24.80 -22.18
N ILE A 114 -64.07 24.32 -23.43
CA ILE A 114 -64.19 22.90 -23.78
C ILE A 114 -62.88 22.42 -24.41
N VAL A 115 -62.26 21.38 -23.85
CA VAL A 115 -61.06 20.77 -24.44
C VAL A 115 -61.47 19.78 -25.53
N ARG A 116 -61.02 20.01 -26.77
CA ARG A 116 -61.27 19.12 -27.93
C ARG A 116 -59.99 18.84 -28.69
N LYS A 117 -59.92 17.71 -29.40
CA LYS A 117 -58.88 17.49 -30.41
C LYS A 117 -59.21 18.37 -31.61
N SER A 118 -58.29 19.28 -31.94
CA SER A 118 -58.43 20.19 -33.08
C SER A 118 -57.25 19.99 -34.04
N CYS A 119 -57.54 20.12 -35.34
CA CYS A 119 -56.55 19.97 -36.40
C CYS A 119 -55.85 21.31 -36.65
N PHE A 120 -54.51 21.30 -36.60
CA PHE A 120 -53.66 22.43 -36.94
C PHE A 120 -52.81 22.10 -38.17
N ARG A 121 -52.43 23.14 -38.92
CA ARG A 121 -51.46 23.00 -40.02
C ARG A 121 -50.10 22.61 -39.43
N SER A 122 -49.32 21.84 -40.18
CA SER A 122 -47.94 21.50 -39.87
C SER A 122 -47.05 21.90 -41.05
N TYR A 123 -45.86 22.41 -40.78
CA TYR A 123 -44.97 22.98 -41.78
C TYR A 123 -43.57 22.35 -41.70
N GLY A 124 -42.86 22.32 -42.84
CA GLY A 124 -41.49 21.82 -42.90
C GLY A 124 -40.49 22.74 -42.20
N THR A 125 -40.75 24.04 -42.24
CA THR A 125 -39.90 25.10 -41.66
C THR A 125 -40.74 26.12 -40.88
N VAL A 126 -40.09 26.99 -40.09
CA VAL A 126 -40.78 28.11 -39.41
C VAL A 126 -41.12 29.21 -40.42
N GLU A 127 -40.27 29.37 -41.43
CA GLU A 127 -40.43 30.23 -42.60
C GLU A 127 -41.77 29.99 -43.30
N ASP A 128 -42.11 28.73 -43.57
CA ASP A 128 -43.42 28.33 -44.14
C ASP A 128 -44.59 28.77 -43.26
N SER A 129 -44.45 28.68 -41.92
CA SER A 129 -45.49 29.13 -40.98
C SER A 129 -45.65 30.64 -40.94
N TYR A 130 -44.58 31.40 -41.18
CA TYR A 130 -44.61 32.86 -41.29
C TYR A 130 -45.26 33.29 -42.61
N ALA A 131 -44.90 32.62 -43.72
CA ALA A 131 -45.50 32.86 -45.03
C ALA A 131 -47.02 32.59 -45.04
N ASP A 132 -47.46 31.43 -44.53
CA ASP A 132 -48.88 31.06 -44.49
C ASP A 132 -49.69 31.94 -43.53
N HIS A 133 -49.08 32.48 -42.47
CA HIS A 133 -49.71 33.48 -41.59
C HIS A 133 -49.98 34.79 -42.33
N SER A 134 -48.99 35.33 -43.04
CA SER A 134 -49.16 36.58 -43.78
C SER A 134 -50.15 36.42 -44.93
N ASP A 135 -50.12 35.27 -45.63
CA ASP A 135 -51.08 34.94 -46.68
C ASP A 135 -52.50 34.76 -46.12
N PHE A 136 -52.66 34.16 -44.93
CA PHE A 136 -53.94 34.05 -44.23
C PHE A 136 -54.55 35.44 -43.90
N LEU A 137 -53.72 36.41 -43.53
CA LEU A 137 -54.17 37.77 -43.26
C LEU A 137 -54.46 38.54 -44.56
N ALA A 138 -53.57 38.47 -45.55
CA ALA A 138 -53.70 39.19 -46.83
C ALA A 138 -54.86 38.67 -47.71
N SER A 139 -55.19 37.38 -47.64
CA SER A 139 -56.23 36.76 -48.49
C SER A 139 -57.66 36.96 -48.00
N ARG A 140 -57.89 37.47 -46.78
CA ARG A 140 -59.24 37.53 -46.19
C ARG A 140 -59.79 38.95 -46.08
N SER A 141 -61.01 39.13 -46.57
CA SER A 141 -61.69 40.44 -46.63
C SER A 141 -61.90 41.12 -45.27
N ASN A 142 -62.03 40.35 -44.18
CA ASN A 142 -62.15 40.88 -42.82
C ASN A 142 -60.90 41.63 -42.31
N TYR A 143 -59.75 41.49 -42.98
CA TYR A 143 -58.53 42.22 -42.67
C TYR A 143 -58.15 43.26 -43.74
N SER A 144 -58.93 43.38 -44.83
CA SER A 144 -58.58 44.25 -45.97
C SER A 144 -58.39 45.73 -45.60
N GLU A 145 -59.13 46.25 -44.63
CA GLU A 145 -58.97 47.62 -44.10
C GLU A 145 -57.57 47.87 -43.49
N LEU A 146 -56.89 46.83 -42.99
CA LEU A 146 -55.57 46.95 -42.34
C LEU A 146 -54.47 47.33 -43.34
N PHE A 147 -54.56 46.82 -44.57
CA PHE A 147 -53.59 47.06 -45.65
C PHE A 147 -53.69 48.47 -46.24
N LEU A 148 -54.63 49.30 -45.78
CA LEU A 148 -54.69 50.74 -46.08
C LEU A 148 -53.81 51.58 -45.15
N ALA A 149 -53.37 51.02 -44.02
CA ALA A 149 -52.52 51.71 -43.06
C ALA A 149 -51.03 51.60 -43.40
N ASN A 150 -50.24 52.56 -42.91
CA ASN A 150 -48.78 52.51 -43.02
C ASN A 150 -48.21 51.36 -42.16
N THR A 151 -47.17 50.67 -42.63
CA THR A 151 -46.51 49.57 -41.90
C THR A 151 -46.02 49.96 -40.51
N THR A 152 -45.82 51.25 -40.24
CA THR A 152 -45.41 51.77 -38.92
C THR A 152 -46.55 51.93 -37.90
N ASP A 153 -47.83 51.82 -38.30
CA ASP A 153 -48.97 51.93 -37.39
C ASP A 153 -49.45 50.58 -36.85
N TYR A 154 -48.59 49.94 -36.05
CA TYR A 154 -48.91 48.69 -35.38
C TYR A 154 -50.11 48.80 -34.41
N LYS A 155 -50.54 50.00 -34.00
CA LYS A 155 -51.69 50.17 -33.10
C LYS A 155 -52.99 49.95 -33.85
N PHE A 156 -53.14 50.58 -35.02
CA PHE A 156 -54.26 50.36 -35.92
C PHE A 156 -54.36 48.88 -36.31
N TRP A 157 -53.23 48.24 -36.61
CA TRP A 157 -53.18 46.80 -36.88
C TRP A 157 -53.63 45.93 -35.69
N ALA A 158 -53.15 46.20 -34.47
CA ALA A 158 -53.53 45.44 -33.29
C ALA A 158 -55.03 45.55 -32.97
N GLU A 159 -55.63 46.73 -33.13
CA GLU A 159 -57.07 46.97 -32.95
C GLU A 159 -57.90 46.33 -34.06
N GLY A 160 -57.48 46.48 -35.32
CA GLY A 160 -58.19 45.92 -36.47
C GLY A 160 -58.09 44.39 -36.57
N LEU A 161 -57.03 43.75 -36.07
CA LEU A 161 -56.96 42.29 -35.92
C LEU A 161 -58.02 41.76 -34.95
N LEU A 162 -58.25 42.46 -33.83
CA LEU A 162 -59.33 42.15 -32.90
C LEU A 162 -60.71 42.40 -33.52
N LYS A 163 -60.92 43.54 -34.18
CA LYS A 163 -62.16 43.87 -34.92
C LYS A 163 -62.47 42.85 -36.02
N GLY A 164 -61.45 42.40 -36.74
CA GLY A 164 -61.53 41.39 -37.79
C GLY A 164 -61.76 39.96 -37.27
N GLY A 165 -61.71 39.73 -35.96
CA GLY A 165 -62.00 38.44 -35.34
C GLY A 165 -60.84 37.44 -35.35
N TYR A 166 -59.58 37.92 -35.36
CA TYR A 166 -58.41 37.04 -35.25
C TYR A 166 -58.39 36.27 -33.91
N ALA A 167 -58.78 36.95 -32.83
CA ALA A 167 -58.89 36.38 -31.49
C ALA A 167 -60.23 36.74 -30.84
N THR A 168 -60.73 35.86 -29.96
CA THR A 168 -61.95 36.10 -29.16
C THR A 168 -61.67 36.77 -27.81
N ASP A 169 -60.39 36.98 -27.47
CA ASP A 169 -59.96 37.66 -26.24
C ASP A 169 -60.06 39.20 -26.43
N PRO A 170 -60.93 39.90 -25.68
CA PRO A 170 -61.08 41.36 -25.80
C PRO A 170 -59.80 42.14 -25.42
N THR A 171 -58.83 41.50 -24.77
CA THR A 171 -57.53 42.10 -24.42
C THR A 171 -56.44 41.88 -25.48
N TYR A 172 -56.74 41.17 -26.59
CA TYR A 172 -55.74 40.78 -27.59
C TYR A 172 -54.96 41.96 -28.19
N ALA A 173 -55.65 43.01 -28.62
CA ALA A 173 -55.02 44.23 -29.14
C ALA A 173 -54.06 44.86 -28.12
N LYS A 174 -54.47 44.90 -26.84
CA LYS A 174 -53.63 45.41 -25.74
C LYS A 174 -52.42 44.51 -25.48
N LYS A 175 -52.55 43.18 -25.59
CA LYS A 175 -51.42 42.24 -25.48
C LYS A 175 -50.40 42.48 -26.58
N LEU A 176 -50.82 42.55 -27.84
CA LEU A 176 -49.93 42.87 -28.97
C LEU A 176 -49.20 44.20 -28.78
N MET A 177 -49.94 45.29 -28.51
CA MET A 177 -49.33 46.61 -28.26
C MET A 177 -48.34 46.61 -27.08
N THR A 178 -48.60 45.80 -26.04
CA THR A 178 -47.70 45.66 -24.88
C THR A 178 -46.44 44.89 -25.25
N THR A 179 -46.55 43.75 -25.96
CA THR A 179 -45.41 42.96 -26.45
C THR A 179 -44.52 43.80 -27.37
N ILE A 180 -45.11 44.52 -28.33
CA ILE A 180 -44.40 45.39 -29.28
C ILE A 180 -43.63 46.48 -28.53
N LYS A 181 -44.26 47.12 -27.53
CA LYS A 181 -43.62 48.16 -26.71
C LYS A 181 -42.49 47.60 -25.84
N ASN A 182 -42.74 46.52 -25.11
CA ASN A 182 -41.79 45.96 -24.14
C ASN A 182 -40.49 45.52 -24.81
N TYR A 183 -40.58 44.92 -26.00
CA TYR A 183 -39.41 44.44 -26.75
C TYR A 183 -38.98 45.38 -27.89
N SER A 184 -39.58 46.58 -27.99
CA SER A 184 -39.30 47.60 -29.02
C SER A 184 -39.35 47.05 -30.44
N LEU A 185 -40.32 46.18 -30.75
CA LEU A 185 -40.41 45.46 -32.02
C LEU A 185 -40.71 46.38 -33.21
N ASN A 186 -41.35 47.53 -32.95
CA ASN A 186 -41.67 48.56 -33.95
C ASN A 186 -40.43 49.21 -34.61
N LYS A 187 -39.21 48.92 -34.11
CA LYS A 187 -37.97 49.28 -34.81
C LYS A 187 -37.82 48.55 -36.15
N TYR A 188 -38.49 47.41 -36.33
CA TYR A 188 -38.47 46.61 -37.55
C TYR A 188 -39.48 47.06 -38.62
N ASP A 189 -40.42 47.97 -38.28
CA ASP A 189 -41.54 48.35 -39.17
C ASP A 189 -41.18 49.35 -40.30
N LYS A 190 -39.91 49.78 -40.35
CA LYS A 190 -39.44 50.84 -41.25
C LYS A 190 -38.84 50.24 -42.52
N HIS A 191 -39.45 50.53 -43.67
CA HIS A 191 -38.94 50.12 -44.99
C HIS A 191 -37.46 50.51 -45.23
N THR A 192 -36.77 49.71 -46.04
CA THR A 192 -35.46 49.17 -45.63
C THR A 192 -34.27 49.51 -46.53
N ASN A 193 -34.29 50.61 -47.30
CA ASN A 193 -33.04 51.12 -47.91
C ASN A 193 -31.97 51.45 -46.85
N THR A 194 -32.37 51.80 -45.63
CA THR A 194 -31.45 52.02 -44.50
C THR A 194 -31.11 50.72 -43.75
N VAL A 195 -32.00 49.72 -43.74
CA VAL A 195 -31.79 48.47 -42.98
C VAL A 195 -30.90 47.49 -43.74
N LEU A 196 -30.83 47.52 -45.08
CA LEU A 196 -29.79 46.78 -45.81
C LEU A 196 -28.39 47.34 -45.50
N ALA A 197 -28.22 48.67 -45.46
CA ALA A 197 -26.96 49.31 -45.07
C ALA A 197 -26.62 49.08 -43.58
N PHE A 198 -27.60 49.21 -42.68
CA PHE A 198 -27.42 48.97 -41.24
C PHE A 198 -27.16 47.50 -40.93
N ASN A 199 -27.92 46.56 -41.49
CA ASN A 199 -27.69 45.12 -41.29
C ASN A 199 -26.33 44.70 -41.86
N ASN A 200 -25.88 45.24 -42.99
CA ASN A 200 -24.54 44.96 -43.49
C ASN A 200 -23.48 45.55 -42.55
N SER A 201 -23.61 46.79 -42.10
CA SER A 201 -22.69 47.39 -41.12
C SER A 201 -22.69 46.68 -39.76
N THR A 202 -23.83 46.15 -39.32
CA THR A 202 -24.00 45.48 -38.02
C THR A 202 -23.51 44.04 -38.10
N LYS A 203 -23.78 43.31 -39.20
CA LYS A 203 -23.16 42.01 -39.49
C LYS A 203 -21.65 42.13 -39.69
N GLU A 204 -21.16 43.21 -40.30
CA GLU A 204 -19.71 43.44 -40.43
C GLU A 204 -19.06 43.71 -39.07
N LEU A 205 -19.73 44.48 -38.19
CA LEU A 205 -19.26 44.71 -36.82
C LEU A 205 -19.30 43.42 -35.99
N GLU A 206 -20.42 42.68 -36.00
CA GLU A 206 -20.58 41.38 -35.37
C GLU A 206 -19.56 40.35 -35.89
N TYR A 207 -19.29 40.34 -37.20
CA TYR A 207 -18.25 39.50 -37.80
C TYR A 207 -16.84 39.90 -37.32
N LYS A 208 -16.55 41.21 -37.22
CA LYS A 208 -15.27 41.72 -36.69
C LYS A 208 -15.10 41.38 -35.20
N GLU A 209 -16.14 41.51 -34.39
CA GLU A 209 -16.14 41.13 -32.98
C GLU A 209 -15.97 39.61 -32.80
N ASN A 210 -16.72 38.80 -33.54
CA ASN A 210 -16.56 37.34 -33.55
C ASN A 210 -15.18 36.90 -34.03
N LEU A 211 -14.62 37.54 -35.05
CA LEU A 211 -13.26 37.30 -35.53
C LEU A 211 -12.20 37.69 -34.48
N GLN A 212 -12.41 38.79 -33.76
CA GLN A 212 -11.52 39.21 -32.68
C GLN A 212 -11.59 38.27 -31.47
N ALA A 213 -12.79 37.80 -31.11
CA ALA A 213 -12.98 36.77 -30.08
C ALA A 213 -12.34 35.44 -30.49
N LEU A 214 -12.46 35.04 -31.76
CA LEU A 214 -11.82 33.83 -32.30
C LEU A 214 -10.28 33.94 -32.27
N LYS A 215 -9.71 35.07 -32.71
CA LYS A 215 -8.26 35.33 -32.61
C LYS A 215 -7.76 35.25 -31.17
N SER A 216 -8.48 35.86 -30.23
CA SER A 216 -8.15 35.83 -28.80
C SER A 216 -8.19 34.40 -28.23
N ARG A 217 -9.16 33.59 -28.67
CA ARG A 217 -9.24 32.15 -28.32
C ARG A 217 -8.08 31.34 -28.93
N ILE A 218 -7.69 31.61 -30.18
CA ILE A 218 -6.53 30.97 -30.82
C ILE A 218 -5.25 31.29 -30.03
N GLN A 219 -4.99 32.57 -29.74
CA GLN A 219 -3.83 33.00 -28.95
C GLN A 219 -3.80 32.36 -27.55
N THR A 220 -4.97 32.19 -26.92
CA THR A 220 -5.10 31.49 -25.64
C THR A 220 -4.74 30.00 -25.76
N LEU A 221 -5.19 29.33 -26.82
CA LEU A 221 -4.86 27.92 -27.09
C LEU A 221 -3.38 27.74 -27.43
N GLU A 222 -2.77 28.65 -28.19
CA GLU A 222 -1.32 28.67 -28.48
C GLU A 222 -0.50 28.79 -27.18
N SER A 223 -0.92 29.67 -26.26
CA SER A 223 -0.29 29.79 -24.93
C SER A 223 -0.43 28.50 -24.11
N ILE A 224 -1.58 27.84 -24.13
CA ILE A 224 -1.82 26.57 -23.42
C ILE A 224 -0.96 25.44 -24.03
N LEU A 225 -0.87 25.37 -25.36
CA LEU A 225 -0.02 24.41 -26.07
C LEU A 225 1.46 24.62 -25.73
N SER A 226 1.94 25.86 -25.73
CA SER A 226 3.31 26.19 -25.32
C SER A 226 3.60 25.76 -23.87
N GLN A 227 2.69 26.03 -22.93
CA GLN A 227 2.84 25.61 -21.53
C GLN A 227 2.82 24.07 -21.38
N THR A 228 2.04 23.39 -22.23
CA THR A 228 1.96 21.92 -22.26
C THR A 228 3.25 21.29 -22.76
N GLU A 229 3.91 21.87 -23.77
CA GLU A 229 5.21 21.39 -24.24
C GLU A 229 6.33 21.61 -23.22
N LEU A 230 6.32 22.74 -22.50
CA LEU A 230 7.24 22.96 -21.37
C LEU A 230 7.06 21.88 -20.28
N TYR A 231 5.82 21.60 -19.88
CA TYR A 231 5.54 20.55 -18.88
C TYR A 231 5.95 19.14 -19.35
N LYS A 232 5.78 18.83 -20.64
CA LYS A 232 6.31 17.58 -21.23
C LYS A 232 7.83 17.48 -21.16
N LEU A 233 8.56 18.60 -21.26
CA LEU A 233 10.02 18.62 -21.15
C LEU A 233 10.46 18.38 -19.70
N GLU A 234 9.87 19.08 -18.73
CA GLU A 234 10.12 18.88 -17.29
C GLU A 234 9.86 17.42 -16.86
N LEU A 235 8.79 16.80 -17.36
CA LEU A 235 8.50 15.38 -17.10
C LEU A 235 9.57 14.44 -17.68
N LYS A 236 10.12 14.73 -18.88
CA LYS A 236 11.21 13.94 -19.48
C LYS A 236 12.50 14.04 -18.66
N GLU A 237 12.84 15.23 -18.17
CA GLU A 237 14.00 15.44 -17.30
C GLU A 237 13.85 14.68 -15.97
N CYS A 238 12.68 14.78 -15.34
CA CYS A 238 12.35 14.04 -14.12
C CYS A 238 12.46 12.51 -14.33
N LEU A 239 11.92 12.00 -15.44
CA LEU A 239 12.01 10.58 -15.80
C LEU A 239 13.47 10.14 -16.01
N SER A 240 14.29 10.96 -16.68
CA SER A 240 15.71 10.69 -16.89
C SER A 240 16.48 10.61 -15.56
N ALA A 241 16.27 11.58 -14.66
CA ALA A 241 16.86 11.59 -13.33
C ALA A 241 16.47 10.34 -12.51
N LYS A 242 15.20 9.92 -12.58
CA LYS A 242 14.72 8.70 -11.92
C LYS A 242 15.33 7.43 -12.53
N GLN A 243 15.54 7.40 -13.84
CA GLN A 243 16.22 6.28 -14.51
C GLN A 243 17.69 6.16 -14.08
N GLN A 244 18.39 7.29 -13.89
CA GLN A 244 19.75 7.30 -13.34
C GLN A 244 19.80 6.81 -11.89
N GLU A 245 18.85 7.24 -11.04
CA GLU A 245 18.73 6.77 -9.66
C GLU A 245 18.55 5.25 -9.58
N VAL A 246 17.62 4.68 -10.37
CA VAL A 246 17.39 3.23 -10.48
C VAL A 246 18.66 2.50 -10.93
N THR A 247 19.39 3.03 -11.91
CA THR A 247 20.66 2.44 -12.37
C THR A 247 21.72 2.43 -11.26
N SER A 248 21.83 3.51 -10.48
CA SER A 248 22.76 3.58 -9.35
C SER A 248 22.44 2.57 -8.24
N LEU A 249 21.15 2.31 -7.99
CA LEU A 249 20.71 1.33 -7.01
C LEU A 249 20.98 -0.11 -7.46
N LYS A 250 20.81 -0.42 -8.76
CA LYS A 250 21.18 -1.72 -9.33
C LYS A 250 22.68 -2.00 -9.18
N ILE A 251 23.54 -1.01 -9.44
CA ILE A 251 25.01 -1.16 -9.27
C ILE A 251 25.35 -1.47 -7.80
N LYS A 252 24.75 -0.75 -6.84
CA LYS A 252 24.92 -1.03 -5.39
C LYS A 252 24.42 -2.43 -4.99
N GLN A 253 23.34 -2.90 -5.61
CA GLN A 253 22.80 -4.23 -5.34
C GLN A 253 23.76 -5.35 -5.81
N GLU A 254 24.35 -5.21 -7.01
CA GLU A 254 25.31 -6.20 -7.51
C GLU A 254 26.63 -6.19 -6.74
N ASP A 255 27.11 -5.02 -6.30
CA ASP A 255 28.29 -4.94 -5.42
C ASP A 255 28.04 -5.63 -4.07
N LEU A 256 26.87 -5.40 -3.45
CA LEU A 256 26.51 -6.06 -2.19
C LEU A 256 26.38 -7.59 -2.34
N LYS A 257 25.82 -8.08 -3.46
CA LYS A 257 25.81 -9.52 -3.79
C LYS A 257 27.22 -10.08 -3.93
N ARG A 258 28.12 -9.35 -4.59
CA ARG A 258 29.52 -9.76 -4.73
C ARG A 258 30.19 -9.87 -3.35
N GLN A 259 30.07 -8.86 -2.50
CA GLN A 259 30.61 -8.89 -1.13
C GLN A 259 30.05 -10.05 -0.30
N LEU A 260 28.77 -10.39 -0.47
CA LEU A 260 28.15 -11.54 0.20
C LEU A 260 28.74 -12.86 -0.30
N ASN A 261 28.91 -13.03 -1.61
CA ASN A 261 29.50 -14.24 -2.19
C ASN A 261 30.97 -14.43 -1.79
N GLU A 262 31.75 -13.33 -1.71
CA GLU A 262 33.12 -13.37 -1.19
C GLU A 262 33.15 -13.86 0.27
N LYS A 263 32.22 -13.39 1.12
CA LYS A 263 32.09 -13.88 2.51
C LYS A 263 31.70 -15.36 2.58
N ILE A 264 30.74 -15.80 1.75
CA ILE A 264 30.31 -17.22 1.69
C ILE A 264 31.51 -18.11 1.34
N SER A 265 32.30 -17.74 0.32
CA SER A 265 33.49 -18.50 -0.07
C SER A 265 34.54 -18.60 1.06
N ILE A 266 34.71 -17.56 1.87
CA ILE A 266 35.61 -17.61 3.04
C ILE A 266 35.06 -18.58 4.10
N LEU A 267 33.75 -18.61 4.35
CA LEU A 267 33.12 -19.54 5.27
C LEU A 267 33.27 -21.00 4.78
N ASP A 268 33.01 -21.26 3.50
CA ASP A 268 33.13 -22.60 2.90
C ASP A 268 34.56 -23.14 3.01
N ASN A 269 35.56 -22.31 2.73
CA ASN A 269 36.98 -22.67 2.88
C ASN A 269 37.34 -22.99 4.34
N ASN A 270 36.89 -22.17 5.30
CA ASN A 270 37.12 -22.43 6.72
C ASN A 270 36.43 -23.73 7.18
N LEU A 271 35.22 -24.00 6.69
CA LEU A 271 34.47 -25.21 7.00
C LEU A 271 35.15 -26.46 6.42
N ALA A 272 35.70 -26.40 5.21
CA ALA A 272 36.49 -27.48 4.61
C ALA A 272 37.72 -27.85 5.48
N VAL A 273 38.45 -26.84 5.99
CA VAL A 273 39.60 -27.06 6.89
C VAL A 273 39.16 -27.76 8.20
N GLN A 274 38.00 -27.41 8.75
CA GLN A 274 37.45 -28.09 9.94
C GLN A 274 37.09 -29.55 9.64
N TYR A 275 36.46 -29.85 8.50
CA TYR A 275 36.17 -31.22 8.10
C TYR A 275 37.44 -32.07 7.92
N ASP A 276 38.50 -31.51 7.31
CA ASP A 276 39.79 -32.19 7.19
C ASP A 276 40.44 -32.47 8.57
N MET A 277 40.33 -31.54 9.51
CA MET A 277 40.82 -31.74 10.88
C MET A 277 40.05 -32.86 11.59
N ILE A 278 38.72 -32.88 11.49
CA ILE A 278 37.85 -33.94 12.04
C ILE A 278 38.22 -35.30 11.42
N ALA A 279 38.35 -35.38 10.10
CA ALA A 279 38.72 -36.61 9.40
C ALA A 279 40.12 -37.13 9.82
N ASN A 280 41.07 -36.22 10.10
CA ASN A 280 42.38 -36.58 10.64
C ASN A 280 42.29 -37.12 12.08
N LEU A 281 41.44 -36.53 12.93
CA LEU A 281 41.21 -37.01 14.30
C LEU A 281 40.53 -38.38 14.31
N GLN A 282 39.50 -38.60 13.46
CA GLN A 282 38.86 -39.90 13.29
C GLN A 282 39.86 -40.99 12.86
N ARG A 283 40.75 -40.69 11.91
CA ARG A 283 41.84 -41.62 11.51
C ARG A 283 42.82 -41.91 12.64
N ARG A 284 43.05 -40.97 13.57
CA ARG A 284 43.89 -41.20 14.76
C ARG A 284 43.16 -42.08 15.79
N LEU A 285 41.89 -41.79 16.05
CA LEU A 285 41.04 -42.58 16.95
C LEU A 285 40.97 -44.04 16.50
N GLN A 286 40.68 -44.30 15.22
CA GLN A 286 40.63 -45.67 14.68
C GLN A 286 41.96 -46.43 14.87
N ARG A 287 43.11 -45.74 14.78
CA ARG A 287 44.41 -46.39 15.05
C ARG A 287 44.57 -46.74 16.53
N VAL A 288 44.14 -45.87 17.44
CA VAL A 288 44.17 -46.14 18.89
C VAL A 288 43.24 -47.32 19.23
N GLU A 289 42.03 -47.35 18.67
CA GLU A 289 41.10 -48.47 18.82
C GLU A 289 41.68 -49.79 18.30
N ASN A 290 42.31 -49.78 17.11
CA ASN A 290 42.95 -50.97 16.56
C ASN A 290 44.12 -51.45 17.44
N ILE A 291 44.97 -50.53 17.91
CA ILE A 291 46.05 -50.84 18.86
C ILE A 291 45.48 -51.44 20.15
N GLN A 292 44.39 -50.87 20.69
CA GLN A 292 43.72 -51.40 21.87
C GLN A 292 43.20 -52.82 21.63
N GLN A 293 42.57 -53.09 20.49
CA GLN A 293 42.11 -54.44 20.11
C GLN A 293 43.26 -55.44 19.94
N ASP A 294 44.40 -55.02 19.40
CA ASP A 294 45.54 -55.91 19.22
C ASP A 294 46.35 -56.12 20.52
N MET A 295 46.38 -55.13 21.43
CA MET A 295 46.84 -55.33 22.81
C MET A 295 45.93 -56.34 23.54
N ILE A 296 44.61 -56.21 23.43
CA ILE A 296 43.65 -57.16 24.03
C ILE A 296 43.86 -58.60 23.50
N LYS A 297 44.15 -58.77 22.20
CA LYS A 297 44.41 -60.11 21.62
C LYS A 297 45.78 -60.70 21.98
N SER A 298 46.75 -59.87 22.33
CA SER A 298 48.14 -60.28 22.59
C SER A 298 48.47 -60.41 24.08
N ASP A 299 47.58 -59.97 24.98
CA ASP A 299 47.72 -60.10 26.42
C ASP A 299 47.38 -61.53 26.92
N PRO A 300 48.30 -62.22 27.63
CA PRO A 300 48.02 -63.49 28.31
C PRO A 300 46.86 -63.44 29.33
N LEU A 301 46.39 -62.25 29.73
CA LEU A 301 45.32 -62.03 30.68
C LEU A 301 43.89 -62.12 30.08
N MET A 302 43.71 -62.58 28.84
CA MET A 302 42.35 -62.82 28.28
C MET A 302 41.47 -63.79 29.10
N GLY A 303 42.03 -64.54 30.05
CA GLY A 303 41.27 -65.31 31.04
C GLY A 303 40.53 -64.47 32.11
N TYR A 304 40.77 -63.17 32.20
CA TYR A 304 40.27 -62.28 33.27
C TYR A 304 39.07 -61.41 32.88
N PHE A 305 38.52 -61.58 31.67
CA PHE A 305 37.33 -60.88 31.17
C PHE A 305 36.20 -61.87 30.87
N ASN A 306 34.96 -61.38 30.81
CA ASN A 306 33.79 -62.10 30.32
C ASN A 306 33.64 -61.92 28.80
N ALA A 307 32.80 -62.74 28.17
CA ALA A 307 32.59 -62.72 26.71
C ALA A 307 31.94 -61.43 26.18
N ASP A 308 31.40 -60.58 27.05
CA ASP A 308 30.84 -59.25 26.76
C ASP A 308 31.88 -58.11 26.91
N GLY A 309 33.14 -58.43 27.22
CA GLY A 309 34.21 -57.46 27.44
C GLY A 309 34.30 -56.90 28.86
N THR A 310 33.46 -57.34 29.81
CA THR A 310 33.54 -56.86 31.20
C THR A 310 34.69 -57.53 31.99
N PRO A 311 35.51 -56.78 32.76
CA PRO A 311 36.54 -57.37 33.61
C PRO A 311 35.90 -58.14 34.78
N LYS A 312 36.40 -59.33 35.10
CA LYS A 312 35.88 -60.20 36.18
C LYS A 312 35.94 -59.59 37.59
N ASN A 313 36.70 -58.51 37.78
CA ASN A 313 36.65 -57.65 38.96
C ASN A 313 36.70 -56.18 38.54
N GLN A 314 35.55 -55.51 38.56
CA GLN A 314 35.44 -54.09 38.24
C GLN A 314 36.10 -53.20 39.32
N LEU A 315 36.88 -52.22 38.86
CA LEU A 315 37.08 -50.96 39.59
C LEU A 315 35.70 -50.27 39.69
N LYS A 316 35.08 -50.32 40.87
CA LYS A 316 33.75 -49.74 41.09
C LYS A 316 33.81 -48.22 40.98
N VAL A 317 33.25 -47.69 39.88
CA VAL A 317 32.77 -46.30 39.81
C VAL A 317 31.81 -46.09 40.99
N PHE A 318 32.02 -45.05 41.80
CA PHE A 318 31.37 -44.98 43.11
C PHE A 318 29.89 -44.60 43.00
N PRO A 319 28.96 -45.39 43.57
CA PRO A 319 27.57 -44.97 43.67
C PRO A 319 27.44 -43.86 44.72
N VAL A 320 26.97 -42.69 44.28
CA VAL A 320 26.56 -41.60 45.15
C VAL A 320 25.40 -42.09 46.02
N ARG A 321 25.62 -42.20 47.34
CA ARG A 321 24.63 -42.86 48.21
C ARG A 321 23.37 -42.04 48.49
N GLN A 322 23.48 -40.72 48.39
CA GLN A 322 22.40 -39.73 48.35
C GLN A 322 23.05 -38.36 48.12
N MET A 323 22.61 -37.64 47.09
CA MET A 323 22.95 -36.25 46.83
C MET A 323 21.72 -35.40 47.20
N ASN A 324 21.91 -34.23 47.80
CA ASN A 324 20.80 -33.31 48.03
C ASN A 324 20.45 -32.55 46.73
N ASN A 325 19.37 -31.76 46.77
CA ASN A 325 18.91 -30.97 45.62
C ASN A 325 19.89 -29.84 45.21
N GLU A 326 20.98 -29.63 45.96
CA GLU A 326 22.03 -28.62 45.71
C GLU A 326 23.30 -29.26 45.10
N GLY A 327 23.25 -30.53 44.70
CA GLY A 327 24.41 -31.24 44.15
C GLY A 327 25.46 -31.66 45.20
N ILE A 328 25.15 -31.57 46.50
CA ILE A 328 26.08 -31.87 47.59
C ILE A 328 25.79 -33.25 48.19
N PHE A 329 26.85 -34.02 48.44
CA PHE A 329 26.83 -35.21 49.29
C PHE A 329 27.94 -35.14 50.35
N TYR A 330 27.94 -36.09 51.29
CA TYR A 330 28.91 -36.13 52.38
C TYR A 330 29.82 -37.37 52.28
N GLN A 331 31.11 -37.16 52.03
CA GLN A 331 32.12 -38.22 52.06
C GLN A 331 33.00 -38.08 53.32
N SER A 332 33.06 -39.13 54.14
CA SER A 332 33.70 -39.09 55.49
C SER A 332 33.18 -37.96 56.41
N GLY A 333 31.99 -37.44 56.15
CA GLY A 333 31.41 -36.29 56.86
C GLY A 333 31.93 -34.93 56.38
N ARG A 334 32.47 -34.85 55.16
CA ARG A 334 32.88 -33.62 54.46
C ARG A 334 32.00 -33.40 53.23
N LYS A 335 31.55 -32.18 52.99
CA LYS A 335 30.80 -31.81 51.79
C LYS A 335 31.64 -32.00 50.52
N ALA A 336 31.04 -32.63 49.52
CA ALA A 336 31.60 -32.79 48.19
C ALA A 336 30.51 -32.72 47.11
N THR A 337 30.92 -32.37 45.89
CA THR A 337 30.14 -32.45 44.64
C THR A 337 30.89 -33.34 43.64
N ILE A 338 30.43 -33.41 42.38
CA ILE A 338 31.02 -34.26 41.33
C ILE A 338 31.41 -33.40 40.13
N ALA A 339 32.64 -33.59 39.64
CA ALA A 339 33.13 -33.04 38.40
C ALA A 339 32.32 -33.57 37.20
N SER A 340 31.96 -32.70 36.25
CA SER A 340 31.27 -33.08 35.00
C SER A 340 32.00 -32.48 33.81
N GLU A 341 31.86 -33.06 32.62
CA GLU A 341 32.50 -32.55 31.41
C GLU A 341 32.09 -31.09 31.11
N ASP A 342 30.86 -30.72 31.49
CA ASP A 342 30.29 -29.38 31.36
C ASP A 342 30.45 -28.49 32.62
N ARG A 343 31.25 -28.89 33.64
CA ARG A 343 31.53 -28.01 34.81
C ARG A 343 32.99 -28.03 35.23
N ASN A 344 33.65 -26.88 35.12
CA ASN A 344 35.04 -26.70 35.55
C ASN A 344 35.15 -26.33 37.05
N LEU A 345 36.37 -26.36 37.62
CA LEU A 345 36.59 -26.00 39.03
C LEU A 345 36.24 -24.55 39.36
N PHE A 346 36.28 -23.63 38.39
CA PHE A 346 35.95 -22.23 38.63
C PHE A 346 34.45 -22.04 38.86
N GLU A 347 33.61 -22.66 38.02
CA GLU A 347 32.15 -22.68 38.20
C GLU A 347 31.74 -23.33 39.53
N ILE A 348 32.39 -24.44 39.92
CA ILE A 348 32.14 -25.09 41.22
C ILE A 348 32.56 -24.19 42.39
N ALA A 349 33.62 -23.40 42.24
CA ALA A 349 34.06 -22.43 43.25
C ALA A 349 33.03 -21.31 43.44
N GLU A 350 32.47 -20.78 42.35
CA GLU A 350 31.39 -19.79 42.39
C GLU A 350 30.07 -20.37 42.94
N GLU A 351 29.63 -21.54 42.44
CA GLU A 351 28.39 -22.22 42.82
C GLU A 351 28.26 -22.42 44.35
N TYR A 352 29.36 -22.80 45.01
CA TYR A 352 29.38 -23.05 46.45
C TYR A 352 30.01 -21.93 47.29
N ASN A 353 30.32 -20.78 46.69
CA ASN A 353 30.94 -19.61 47.34
C ASN A 353 32.24 -19.97 48.11
N VAL A 354 33.14 -20.70 47.45
CA VAL A 354 34.46 -21.11 47.96
C VAL A 354 35.52 -20.44 47.08
N SER A 355 36.61 -19.92 47.66
CA SER A 355 37.67 -19.35 46.82
C SER A 355 38.31 -20.44 45.94
N PHE A 356 38.54 -20.17 44.66
CA PHE A 356 39.18 -21.13 43.74
C PHE A 356 40.50 -21.69 44.29
N LYS A 357 41.29 -20.84 44.96
CA LYS A 357 42.53 -21.22 45.65
C LYS A 357 42.30 -22.18 46.82
N ASP A 358 41.24 -22.01 47.61
CA ASP A 358 40.89 -22.95 48.67
C ASP A 358 40.31 -24.24 48.11
N LEU A 359 39.56 -24.19 47.00
CA LEU A 359 39.01 -25.37 46.33
C LEU A 359 40.13 -26.30 45.80
N LEU A 360 41.14 -25.76 45.11
CA LEU A 360 42.34 -26.50 44.71
C LEU A 360 43.03 -27.16 45.92
N LYS A 361 43.24 -26.36 46.98
CA LYS A 361 43.86 -26.79 48.24
C LYS A 361 43.06 -27.86 49.00
N TYR A 362 41.73 -27.88 48.92
CA TYR A 362 40.90 -28.92 49.53
C TYR A 362 41.00 -30.23 48.74
N ASN A 363 41.21 -30.15 47.43
CA ASN A 363 41.34 -31.28 46.54
C ASN A 363 42.77 -31.84 46.43
N ASP A 364 43.75 -31.20 47.09
CA ASP A 364 45.20 -31.52 46.99
C ASP A 364 45.77 -31.32 45.57
N LEU A 365 45.22 -30.36 44.81
CA LEU A 365 45.58 -30.02 43.42
C LEU A 365 46.54 -28.81 43.33
N GLU A 366 47.31 -28.73 42.24
CA GLU A 366 48.17 -27.57 41.93
C GLU A 366 47.49 -26.60 40.94
N ASP A 367 46.80 -27.15 39.93
CA ASP A 367 45.91 -26.45 39.01
C ASP A 367 44.65 -27.31 38.69
N ASP A 368 43.87 -26.93 37.68
CA ASP A 368 42.64 -27.61 37.26
C ASP A 368 42.82 -28.71 36.21
N SER A 369 44.04 -28.96 35.73
CA SER A 369 44.31 -29.93 34.65
C SER A 369 44.11 -31.40 35.06
N ASP A 370 44.24 -31.71 36.35
CA ASP A 370 44.13 -33.07 36.91
C ASP A 370 42.69 -33.55 37.20
N LEU A 371 41.66 -32.74 36.88
CA LEU A 371 40.26 -33.08 37.17
C LEU A 371 39.52 -33.70 35.98
N SER A 372 39.40 -35.04 35.97
CA SER A 372 38.47 -35.73 35.07
C SER A 372 37.02 -35.71 35.58
N ALA A 373 36.06 -35.82 34.66
CA ALA A 373 34.65 -36.00 34.99
C ALA A 373 34.40 -37.27 35.84
N GLY A 374 33.39 -37.22 36.70
CA GLY A 374 33.03 -38.28 37.64
C GLY A 374 33.83 -38.29 38.96
N TYR A 375 34.86 -37.45 39.10
CA TYR A 375 35.64 -37.35 40.34
C TYR A 375 34.93 -36.52 41.41
N TYR A 376 35.16 -36.86 42.68
CA TYR A 376 34.66 -36.11 43.82
C TYR A 376 35.44 -34.80 43.98
N VAL A 377 34.74 -33.68 44.06
CA VAL A 377 35.30 -32.35 44.34
C VAL A 377 34.88 -31.92 45.74
N PHE A 378 35.83 -31.83 46.65
CA PHE A 378 35.60 -31.42 48.04
C PHE A 378 35.50 -29.90 48.14
N ILE A 379 34.34 -29.41 48.56
CA ILE A 379 34.05 -27.98 48.75
C ILE A 379 34.39 -27.49 50.18
N GLU A 380 34.87 -28.39 51.04
CA GLU A 380 35.45 -28.07 52.34
C GLU A 380 36.71 -28.95 52.60
N PRO A 381 37.59 -28.62 53.57
CA PRO A 381 38.82 -29.36 53.79
C PRO A 381 38.57 -30.85 54.09
N LYS A 382 39.19 -31.74 53.29
CA LYS A 382 39.19 -33.19 53.54
C LYS A 382 39.59 -33.55 54.97
N ALA A 383 39.07 -34.67 55.47
CA ALA A 383 39.28 -35.12 56.84
C ALA A 383 40.73 -35.57 57.10
N ASN A 384 41.12 -35.58 58.38
CA ASN A 384 42.40 -36.16 58.81
C ASN A 384 42.30 -37.67 59.08
N TYR A 385 41.11 -38.25 59.03
CA TYR A 385 40.79 -39.66 59.26
C TYR A 385 39.43 -39.99 58.63
N VAL A 386 39.19 -41.27 58.33
CA VAL A 386 37.98 -41.80 57.72
C VAL A 386 37.07 -42.36 58.82
N LYS A 387 35.82 -41.90 58.93
CA LYS A 387 34.88 -42.44 59.93
C LYS A 387 34.51 -43.89 59.59
N ASN A 388 34.37 -44.74 60.61
CA ASN A 388 33.90 -46.13 60.51
C ASN A 388 34.71 -47.06 59.59
N GLN A 389 35.95 -46.69 59.25
CA GLN A 389 36.85 -47.49 58.40
C GLN A 389 38.08 -47.93 59.22
N THR A 390 38.24 -49.23 59.44
CA THR A 390 39.36 -49.80 60.21
C THR A 390 40.38 -50.54 59.35
N ALA A 391 39.94 -51.13 58.23
CA ALA A 391 40.80 -51.83 57.29
C ALA A 391 41.60 -50.85 56.40
N PRO A 392 42.85 -51.18 56.03
CA PRO A 392 43.59 -50.47 54.98
C PRO A 392 42.91 -50.66 53.61
N HIS A 393 43.22 -49.76 52.69
CA HIS A 393 42.79 -49.84 51.29
C HIS A 393 43.80 -50.65 50.46
N GLN A 394 43.36 -51.62 49.66
CA GLN A 394 44.23 -52.32 48.72
C GLN A 394 44.26 -51.59 47.38
N VAL A 395 45.43 -51.14 46.96
CA VAL A 395 45.66 -50.35 45.74
C VAL A 395 45.29 -51.17 44.50
N ALA A 396 44.33 -50.70 43.71
CA ALA A 396 44.01 -51.31 42.43
C ALA A 396 44.95 -50.81 41.31
N ILE A 397 44.91 -51.48 40.14
CA ILE A 397 45.73 -51.13 38.98
C ILE A 397 45.44 -49.68 38.58
N GLY A 398 46.48 -48.88 38.41
CA GLY A 398 46.40 -47.47 38.02
C GLY A 398 46.18 -46.47 39.16
N GLU A 399 45.61 -46.86 40.30
CA GLU A 399 45.22 -45.93 41.38
C GLU A 399 46.39 -45.11 41.94
N THR A 400 46.11 -43.88 42.38
CA THR A 400 47.10 -42.97 42.96
C THR A 400 46.75 -42.60 44.40
N ILE A 401 47.71 -42.05 45.14
CA ILE A 401 47.45 -41.46 46.45
C ILE A 401 46.38 -40.35 46.34
N HIS A 402 46.34 -39.61 45.23
CA HIS A 402 45.26 -38.66 44.94
C HIS A 402 43.89 -39.34 44.76
N THR A 403 43.76 -40.39 43.93
CA THR A 403 42.45 -41.05 43.77
C THR A 403 41.95 -41.73 45.04
N ILE A 404 42.86 -42.28 45.85
CA ILE A 404 42.56 -42.86 47.18
C ILE A 404 42.16 -41.76 48.19
N SER A 405 42.86 -40.61 48.16
CA SER A 405 42.55 -39.40 48.93
C SER A 405 41.13 -38.91 48.67
N GLN A 406 40.76 -38.76 47.39
CA GLN A 406 39.41 -38.36 46.97
C GLN A 406 38.36 -39.42 47.31
N ARG A 407 38.61 -40.71 47.04
CA ARG A 407 37.71 -41.84 47.40
C ARG A 407 37.30 -41.78 48.87
N TYR A 408 38.23 -41.57 49.78
CA TYR A 408 37.97 -41.65 51.22
C TYR A 408 37.72 -40.29 51.88
N GLY A 409 37.79 -39.18 51.15
CA GLY A 409 37.64 -37.83 51.70
C GLY A 409 38.66 -37.51 52.79
N ILE A 410 39.88 -38.02 52.63
CA ILE A 410 41.01 -37.89 53.54
C ILE A 410 42.14 -37.14 52.84
N LYS A 411 42.82 -36.21 53.51
CA LYS A 411 43.92 -35.44 52.89
C LYS A 411 45.03 -36.36 52.39
N ALA A 412 45.52 -36.14 51.16
CA ALA A 412 46.63 -36.91 50.59
C ALA A 412 47.87 -36.87 51.50
N SER A 413 48.17 -35.71 52.08
CA SER A 413 49.23 -35.52 53.10
C SER A 413 49.15 -36.48 54.29
N LYS A 414 47.95 -36.93 54.70
CA LYS A 414 47.78 -37.92 55.77
C LYS A 414 47.99 -39.35 55.30
N LEU A 415 47.68 -39.65 54.03
CA LEU A 415 48.05 -40.93 53.42
C LEU A 415 49.56 -41.04 53.25
N TYR A 416 50.21 -39.99 52.74
CA TYR A 416 51.67 -39.91 52.65
C TYR A 416 52.34 -40.13 54.02
N GLN A 417 51.92 -39.35 55.04
CA GLN A 417 52.44 -39.47 56.41
C GLN A 417 52.24 -40.86 57.03
N ARG A 418 51.05 -41.47 56.89
CA ARG A 418 50.74 -42.76 57.52
C ARG A 418 51.44 -43.95 56.86
N ASN A 419 51.83 -43.83 55.60
CA ASN A 419 52.39 -44.94 54.82
C ASN A 419 53.89 -44.77 54.51
N HIS A 420 54.55 -43.82 55.19
CA HIS A 420 55.98 -43.51 55.01
C HIS A 420 56.36 -43.12 53.57
N LEU A 421 55.44 -42.46 52.88
CA LEU A 421 55.57 -42.02 51.50
C LEU A 421 55.88 -40.51 51.42
N LYS A 422 56.66 -40.10 50.43
CA LYS A 422 56.93 -38.70 50.06
C LYS A 422 55.83 -38.21 49.11
N LYS A 423 55.60 -36.88 49.05
CA LYS A 423 54.68 -36.30 48.06
C LYS A 423 55.14 -36.70 46.65
N GLY A 424 54.24 -37.24 45.84
CA GLY A 424 54.53 -37.77 44.49
C GLY A 424 54.99 -39.24 44.45
N ASP A 425 55.21 -39.90 45.59
CA ASP A 425 55.35 -41.37 45.60
C ASP A 425 54.00 -42.02 45.28
N GLU A 426 53.97 -42.92 44.30
CA GLU A 426 52.75 -43.66 43.94
C GLU A 426 52.90 -45.17 44.19
N PRO A 427 51.97 -45.82 44.95
CA PRO A 427 52.11 -47.20 45.35
C PRO A 427 51.83 -48.18 44.19
N LYS A 428 52.51 -49.33 44.21
CA LYS A 428 52.29 -50.43 43.26
C LYS A 428 50.92 -51.07 43.50
N SER A 429 50.27 -51.55 42.43
CA SER A 429 49.01 -52.29 42.54
C SER A 429 49.19 -53.54 43.42
N GLY A 430 48.19 -53.82 44.27
CA GLY A 430 48.18 -54.92 45.24
C GLY A 430 48.69 -54.54 46.63
N GLU A 431 49.41 -53.43 46.78
CA GLU A 431 49.89 -52.89 48.07
C GLU A 431 48.75 -52.37 48.94
N PHE A 432 49.02 -52.15 50.23
CA PHE A 432 48.04 -51.63 51.20
C PHE A 432 48.37 -50.20 51.66
N ILE A 433 47.35 -49.33 51.61
CA ILE A 433 47.40 -47.95 52.10
C ILE A 433 46.54 -47.83 53.37
N PHE A 434 47.20 -47.59 54.49
CA PHE A 434 46.57 -47.38 55.78
C PHE A 434 45.95 -45.99 55.86
N LEU A 435 44.63 -45.96 56.04
CA LEU A 435 43.84 -44.73 56.03
C LEU A 435 43.86 -44.01 57.38
N ASN A 436 43.81 -44.76 58.48
CA ASN A 436 43.60 -44.21 59.84
C ASN A 436 44.74 -44.44 60.83
N LYS A 437 45.45 -45.57 60.71
CA LYS A 437 46.64 -45.90 61.51
C LYS A 437 47.91 -45.64 60.71
N THR A 438 49.05 -45.52 61.37
CA THR A 438 50.35 -45.59 60.71
C THR A 438 50.60 -47.04 60.27
N SER A 439 51.12 -47.24 59.07
CA SER A 439 51.58 -48.54 58.56
C SER A 439 52.88 -48.94 59.24
N ASP A 440 53.08 -50.25 59.46
CA ASP A 440 54.35 -50.78 59.97
C ASP A 440 55.45 -50.78 58.89
N LYS A 441 55.07 -50.65 57.61
CA LYS A 441 55.99 -50.71 56.45
C LYS A 441 55.63 -49.68 55.37
N ARG A 442 56.62 -49.20 54.64
CA ARG A 442 56.43 -48.42 53.41
C ARG A 442 56.00 -49.38 52.27
N PRO A 443 54.93 -49.10 51.52
CA PRO A 443 54.54 -49.95 50.39
C PRO A 443 55.51 -49.77 49.21
N ASN A 444 55.56 -50.77 48.33
CA ASN A 444 56.34 -50.68 47.10
C ASN A 444 55.77 -49.62 46.15
N LEU A 445 56.62 -48.98 45.36
CA LEU A 445 56.23 -47.92 44.42
C LEU A 445 55.99 -48.46 43.00
N LYS A 446 55.26 -47.71 42.17
CA LYS A 446 55.20 -47.92 40.73
C LYS A 446 56.59 -47.72 40.11
N GLU A 447 56.92 -48.52 39.11
CA GLU A 447 58.16 -48.40 38.35
C GLU A 447 58.09 -47.20 37.40
N ALA A 448 59.18 -46.43 37.30
CA ALA A 448 59.21 -45.22 36.48
C ALA A 448 59.17 -45.57 34.99
N THR A 449 58.12 -45.13 34.29
CA THR A 449 57.93 -45.39 32.86
C THR A 449 58.92 -44.57 32.04
N THR A 450 59.89 -45.23 31.41
CA THR A 450 60.85 -44.57 30.51
C THR A 450 60.12 -44.10 29.24
N GLN A 451 60.06 -42.79 29.04
CA GLN A 451 59.57 -42.21 27.79
C GLN A 451 60.54 -42.55 26.64
N THR A 452 60.08 -43.37 25.70
CA THR A 452 60.78 -43.61 24.43
C THR A 452 60.49 -42.47 23.46
N ASN A 453 61.57 -41.78 23.04
CA ASN A 453 61.51 -40.73 22.04
C ASN A 453 60.83 -41.19 20.75
N PHE A 454 59.89 -40.40 20.25
CA PHE A 454 59.39 -40.50 18.87
C PHE A 454 59.37 -39.12 18.22
N ASP A 455 60.57 -38.57 18.07
CA ASP A 455 60.82 -37.36 17.28
C ASP A 455 61.66 -37.72 16.03
N SER A 456 61.55 -36.90 14.98
CA SER A 456 62.25 -37.02 13.68
C SER A 456 61.79 -38.10 12.67
N LYS A 457 60.63 -37.84 12.02
CA LYS A 457 60.47 -38.00 10.56
C LYS A 457 59.31 -37.14 10.05
N PHE A 458 59.35 -36.74 8.79
CA PHE A 458 58.43 -35.79 8.11
C PHE A 458 58.63 -34.30 8.44
N GLY A 459 59.86 -33.81 8.21
CA GLY A 459 60.08 -32.39 7.91
C GLY A 459 60.27 -32.15 6.39
N GLY A 460 59.68 -31.06 5.88
CA GLY A 460 60.15 -30.36 4.68
C GLY A 460 59.73 -30.91 3.31
N GLY A 461 58.73 -30.28 2.68
CA GLY A 461 58.30 -30.57 1.31
C GLY A 461 57.47 -29.46 0.67
N GLY A 462 57.89 -28.20 0.82
CA GLY A 462 57.16 -27.05 0.28
C GLY A 462 57.50 -26.76 -1.18
N THR A 463 56.49 -26.63 -2.05
CA THR A 463 56.62 -26.14 -3.42
C THR A 463 55.80 -24.88 -3.63
N ARG A 464 56.47 -23.79 -4.06
CA ARG A 464 55.80 -22.60 -4.60
C ARG A 464 55.47 -22.83 -6.07
N GLY A 465 54.18 -22.88 -6.40
CA GLY A 465 53.67 -22.67 -7.76
C GLY A 465 53.50 -21.17 -8.05
N LYS A 466 53.60 -20.79 -9.33
CA LYS A 466 53.50 -19.40 -9.81
C LYS A 466 52.05 -18.91 -9.92
#